data_AF-A0A0B6YDI9-F1
#
_entry.id   AF-A0A0B6YDI9-F1
#
_cell.length_a   1.000
_cell.length_b   1.000
_cell.length_c   1.000
_cell.angle_alpha   90.00
_cell.angle_beta   90.00
_cell.angle_gamma   90.00
#
_symmetry.space_group_name_H-M   'P 1'
#
loop_
_entity.id
_entity.type
_entity.pdbx_description
1 polymer ?
#
loop_
_entity_poly.entity_id
_entity_poly.type
_entity_poly.pdbx_seq_one_letter_code
_entity_poly.pdbx_strand_id
1 'polypeptide(L)'
;EEIVKDLIMEETQYLRDLNMIIRVFRAPFAKLFPRSKDLEVIFSNIMDIYDFTAKLLSSVEDQVEVAQDGDVPLVGTCFTDLTEGEEFTVYERYVADMLAPLGKGRLNALLMRDDVMQLLKQSGNGFREAFKYVLPKLLMGPVYHCLQYFEIVKALISTSPIDEDRGCLTQADGLLQALRARLE
;
A
#
# COMPACT_ATOMS: atom_id res chain seq x y z
N GLU A 1 10.46 14.91 14.63
CA GLU A 1 9.04 15.14 14.95
C GLU A 1 8.20 15.44 13.70
N GLU A 2 8.55 16.46 12.90
CA GLU A 2 7.82 16.82 11.66
C GLU A 2 7.68 15.64 10.68
N ILE A 3 8.79 14.94 10.41
CA ILE A 3 8.79 13.77 9.51
C ILE A 3 7.87 12.62 9.97
N VAL A 4 7.65 12.45 11.28
CA VAL A 4 6.75 11.42 11.81
C VAL A 4 5.29 11.83 11.61
N LYS A 5 4.99 13.12 11.75
CA LYS A 5 3.65 13.67 11.44
C LYS A 5 3.36 13.56 9.95
N ASP A 6 4.34 13.84 9.10
CA ASP A 6 4.23 13.67 7.66
C ASP A 6 4.00 12.21 7.30
N LEU A 7 4.74 11.28 7.90
CA LEU A 7 4.52 9.84 7.74
C LEU A 7 3.07 9.44 8.08
N ILE A 8 2.55 9.82 9.25
CA ILE A 8 1.17 9.52 9.65
C ILE A 8 0.16 10.09 8.65
N MET A 9 0.36 11.32 8.18
CA MET A 9 -0.50 11.97 7.20
C MET A 9 -0.48 11.23 5.85
N GLU A 10 0.71 10.87 5.36
CA GLU A 10 0.91 10.14 4.11
C GLU A 10 0.30 8.74 4.16
N GLU A 11 0.55 7.98 5.22
CA GLU A 11 -0.03 6.65 5.45
C GLU A 11 -1.57 6.72 5.56
N THR A 12 -2.09 7.73 6.25
CA THR A 12 -3.55 7.96 6.35
C THR A 12 -4.16 8.21 4.98
N GLN A 13 -3.52 9.04 4.15
CA GLN A 13 -4.01 9.31 2.80
C GLN A 13 -3.88 8.07 1.91
N TYR A 14 -2.76 7.35 2.00
CA TYR A 14 -2.55 6.11 1.27
C TYR A 14 -3.60 5.05 1.62
N LEU A 15 -3.94 4.89 2.89
CA LEU A 15 -4.99 3.98 3.35
C LEU A 15 -6.37 4.34 2.79
N ARG A 16 -6.66 5.63 2.58
CA ARG A 16 -7.90 6.08 1.90
C ARG A 16 -7.90 5.69 0.43
N ASP A 17 -6.77 5.82 -0.25
CA ASP A 17 -6.64 5.44 -1.66
C ASP A 17 -6.76 3.93 -1.83
N LEU A 18 -6.15 3.14 -0.95
CA LEU A 18 -6.35 1.69 -0.88
C LEU A 18 -7.82 1.32 -0.64
N ASN A 19 -8.49 2.01 0.29
CA ASN A 19 -9.92 1.83 0.54
C ASN A 19 -10.76 2.14 -0.70
N MET A 20 -10.40 3.18 -1.46
CA MET A 20 -11.07 3.50 -2.72
C MET A 20 -10.90 2.35 -3.73
N ILE A 21 -9.68 1.82 -3.92
CA ILE A 21 -9.44 0.67 -4.79
C ILE A 21 -10.30 -0.52 -4.37
N ILE A 22 -10.33 -0.84 -3.08
CA ILE A 22 -11.04 -2.00 -2.54
C ILE A 22 -12.56 -1.85 -2.62
N ARG A 23 -13.10 -0.73 -2.12
CA ARG A 23 -14.55 -0.55 -1.95
C ARG A 23 -15.24 -0.06 -3.22
N VAL A 24 -14.58 0.78 -4.01
CA VAL A 24 -15.18 1.39 -5.21
C VAL A 24 -14.92 0.54 -6.44
N PHE A 25 -13.70 0.02 -6.62
CA PHE A 25 -13.33 -0.68 -7.86
C PHE A 25 -13.38 -2.20 -7.74
N ARG A 26 -12.84 -2.78 -6.67
CA ARG A 26 -12.80 -4.24 -6.49
C ARG A 26 -14.15 -4.83 -6.09
N ALA A 27 -14.88 -4.19 -5.17
CA ALA A 27 -16.13 -4.74 -4.64
C ALA A 27 -17.24 -4.98 -5.68
N PRO A 28 -17.48 -4.10 -6.68
CA PRO A 28 -18.47 -4.38 -7.73
C PRO A 28 -18.14 -5.64 -8.54
N PHE A 29 -16.86 -5.83 -8.85
CA PHE A 29 -16.36 -7.02 -9.55
C PHE A 29 -16.50 -8.28 -8.68
N ALA A 30 -16.18 -8.19 -7.39
CA ALA A 30 -16.36 -9.29 -6.45
C ALA A 30 -17.82 -9.73 -6.30
N LYS A 31 -18.76 -8.78 -6.34
CA LYS A 31 -20.19 -9.08 -6.32
C LYS A 31 -20.67 -9.73 -7.61
N LEU A 32 -20.17 -9.29 -8.76
CA LEU A 32 -20.60 -9.78 -10.07
C LEU A 32 -20.00 -11.16 -10.40
N PHE A 33 -18.76 -11.43 -9.98
CA PHE A 33 -18.06 -12.70 -10.24
C PHE A 33 -17.29 -13.21 -9.00
N PRO A 34 -17.99 -13.69 -7.96
CA PRO A 34 -17.40 -14.02 -6.65
C PRO A 34 -16.43 -15.21 -6.65
N ARG A 35 -16.48 -16.06 -7.69
CA ARG A 35 -15.60 -17.24 -7.84
C ARG A 35 -14.50 -17.04 -8.88
N SER A 36 -14.40 -15.84 -9.47
CA SER A 36 -13.44 -15.60 -10.53
C SER A 36 -12.06 -15.26 -9.97
N LYS A 37 -11.02 -15.81 -10.61
CA LYS A 37 -9.62 -15.42 -10.37
C LYS A 37 -9.27 -14.05 -10.97
N ASP A 38 -10.20 -13.43 -11.68
CA ASP A 38 -9.95 -12.14 -12.34
C ASP A 38 -9.63 -11.03 -11.35
N LEU A 39 -10.20 -11.09 -10.14
CA LEU A 39 -9.91 -10.14 -9.08
C LEU A 39 -8.45 -10.23 -8.65
N GLU A 40 -7.95 -11.45 -8.47
CA GLU A 40 -6.56 -11.70 -8.11
C GLU A 40 -5.62 -11.25 -9.23
N VAL A 41 -6.00 -11.47 -10.50
CA VAL A 41 -5.20 -11.02 -11.66
C VAL A 41 -5.16 -9.49 -11.79
N ILE A 42 -6.24 -8.78 -11.44
CA ILE A 42 -6.33 -7.32 -11.63
C ILE A 42 -5.84 -6.56 -10.39
N PHE A 43 -6.19 -7.03 -9.20
CA PHE A 43 -5.94 -6.34 -7.93
C PHE A 43 -4.84 -7.01 -7.10
N SER A 44 -4.31 -8.15 -7.51
CA SER A 44 -3.30 -8.91 -6.77
C SER A 44 -3.70 -9.09 -5.28
N ASN A 45 -2.74 -8.97 -4.38
CA ASN A 45 -2.88 -9.01 -2.93
C ASN A 45 -3.12 -7.62 -2.30
N ILE A 46 -3.90 -6.74 -2.95
CA ILE A 46 -4.21 -5.39 -2.42
C ILE A 46 -4.83 -5.39 -1.01
N MET A 47 -5.51 -6.46 -0.62
CA MET A 47 -6.09 -6.59 0.73
C MET A 47 -4.97 -6.73 1.76
N ASP A 48 -3.95 -7.54 1.46
CA ASP A 48 -2.80 -7.74 2.34
C ASP A 48 -1.99 -6.45 2.47
N ILE A 49 -1.86 -5.67 1.38
CA ILE A 49 -1.26 -4.32 1.41
C ILE A 49 -2.05 -3.40 2.34
N TYR A 50 -3.39 -3.42 2.28
CA TYR A 50 -4.24 -2.62 3.15
C TYR A 50 -4.06 -2.99 4.63
N ASP A 51 -4.09 -4.28 4.94
CA ASP A 51 -3.95 -4.77 6.31
C ASP A 51 -2.55 -4.45 6.86
N PHE A 52 -1.51 -4.60 6.04
CA PHE A 52 -0.14 -4.16 6.35
C PHE A 52 -0.08 -2.66 6.66
N THR A 53 -0.64 -1.83 5.79
CA THR A 53 -0.61 -0.36 5.91
C THR A 53 -1.34 0.09 7.18
N ALA A 54 -2.50 -0.49 7.46
CA ALA A 54 -3.26 -0.22 8.68
C ALA A 54 -2.48 -0.63 9.95
N LYS A 55 -1.77 -1.76 9.91
CA LYS A 55 -0.93 -2.23 11.02
C LYS A 55 0.26 -1.29 11.26
N LEU A 56 0.96 -0.86 10.20
CA LEU A 56 2.05 0.10 10.32
C LEU A 56 1.57 1.43 10.90
N LEU A 57 0.50 2.00 10.33
CA LEU A 57 -0.06 3.26 10.79
C LEU A 57 -0.46 3.19 12.26
N SER A 58 -1.22 2.15 12.66
CA SER A 58 -1.61 1.95 14.06
C SER A 58 -0.40 1.85 14.98
N SER A 59 0.64 1.11 14.58
CA SER A 59 1.84 0.96 15.39
C SER A 59 2.59 2.28 15.59
N VAL A 60 2.66 3.12 14.54
CA VAL A 60 3.28 4.45 14.61
C VAL A 60 2.44 5.40 15.47
N GLU A 61 1.12 5.41 15.29
CA GLU A 61 0.21 6.22 16.12
C GLU A 61 0.32 5.85 17.60
N ASP A 62 0.36 4.56 17.93
CA ASP A 62 0.55 4.07 19.30
C ASP A 62 1.87 4.58 19.91
N GLN A 63 2.98 4.57 19.15
CA GLN A 63 4.26 5.12 19.62
C GLN A 63 4.21 6.63 19.86
N VAL A 64 3.46 7.37 19.05
CA VAL A 64 3.26 8.80 19.24
C VAL A 64 2.39 9.09 20.47
N GLU A 65 1.36 8.29 20.73
CA GLU A 65 0.49 8.44 21.90
C GLU A 65 1.20 8.11 23.22
N VAL A 66 2.14 7.16 23.21
CA VAL A 66 2.91 6.75 24.39
C VAL A 66 4.05 7.73 24.71
N ALA A 67 4.57 8.46 23.72
CA ALA A 67 5.60 9.47 23.94
C ALA A 67 5.05 10.59 24.85
N GLN A 68 5.80 10.93 25.91
CA GLN A 68 5.40 12.01 26.81
C GLN A 68 5.51 13.38 26.12
N ASP A 69 4.85 14.40 26.65
CA ASP A 69 4.92 15.77 26.13
C ASP A 69 6.39 16.24 25.99
N GLY A 70 6.87 16.33 24.75
CA GLY A 70 8.21 16.80 24.41
C GLY A 70 9.24 15.70 24.09
N ASP A 71 8.89 14.42 24.27
CA ASP A 71 9.74 13.29 23.87
C ASP A 71 9.59 12.96 22.39
N VAL A 72 10.65 12.40 21.79
CA VAL A 72 10.61 11.92 20.41
C VAL A 72 10.12 10.47 20.39
N PRO A 73 9.06 10.15 19.62
CA PRO A 73 8.52 8.79 19.55
C PRO A 73 9.52 7.82 18.89
N LEU A 74 9.61 6.61 19.43
CA LEU A 74 10.55 5.55 18.98
C LEU A 74 9.97 4.73 17.82
N VAL A 75 9.65 5.40 16.71
CA VAL A 75 9.00 4.80 15.54
C VAL A 75 9.87 3.76 14.82
N GLY A 76 11.18 3.74 15.07
CA GLY A 76 12.09 2.72 14.55
C GLY A 76 11.72 1.31 14.96
N THR A 77 11.13 1.14 16.15
CA THR A 77 10.64 -0.16 16.63
C THR A 77 9.52 -0.70 15.73
N CYS A 78 8.59 0.16 15.30
CA CYS A 78 7.51 -0.20 14.37
C CYS A 78 8.05 -0.80 13.07
N PHE A 79 9.05 -0.15 12.47
CA PHE A 79 9.67 -0.62 11.23
C PHE A 79 10.46 -1.91 11.44
N THR A 80 11.21 -2.00 12.54
CA THR A 80 12.02 -3.19 12.85
C THR A 80 11.12 -4.41 13.00
N ASP A 81 10.07 -4.32 13.83
CA ASP A 81 9.14 -5.43 14.07
C ASP A 81 8.48 -5.93 12.77
N LEU A 82 8.06 -5.01 11.89
CA LEU A 82 7.44 -5.35 10.62
C LEU A 82 8.44 -5.97 9.63
N THR A 83 9.67 -5.47 9.60
CA THR A 83 10.71 -6.04 8.72
C THR A 83 11.20 -7.40 9.20
N GLU A 84 11.38 -7.60 10.52
CA GLU A 84 11.74 -8.90 11.11
C GLU A 84 10.62 -9.94 10.92
N GLY A 85 9.36 -9.51 10.98
CA GLY A 85 8.19 -10.34 10.69
C GLY A 85 7.97 -10.63 9.20
N GLU A 86 8.86 -10.19 8.31
CA GLU A 86 8.72 -10.29 6.84
C GLU A 86 7.41 -9.68 6.30
N GLU A 87 6.79 -8.76 7.03
CA GLU A 87 5.48 -8.19 6.70
C GLU A 87 5.53 -7.36 5.41
N PHE A 88 6.68 -6.74 5.09
CA PHE A 88 6.87 -5.98 3.85
C PHE A 88 6.91 -6.85 2.59
N THR A 89 7.06 -8.18 2.71
CA THR A 89 7.11 -9.09 1.55
C THR A 89 5.81 -9.12 0.75
N VAL A 90 4.70 -8.62 1.32
CA VAL A 90 3.43 -8.37 0.61
C VAL A 90 3.63 -7.52 -0.66
N TYR A 91 4.61 -6.62 -0.66
CA TYR A 91 4.91 -5.80 -1.83
C TYR A 91 5.61 -6.56 -2.96
N GLU A 92 6.34 -7.64 -2.68
CA GLU A 92 7.04 -8.41 -3.73
C GLU A 92 6.06 -8.96 -4.75
N ARG A 93 5.04 -9.65 -4.26
CA ARG A 93 3.97 -10.18 -5.10
C ARG A 93 3.24 -9.05 -5.82
N TYR A 94 2.89 -7.99 -5.11
CA TYR A 94 2.10 -6.90 -5.67
C TYR A 94 2.85 -6.21 -6.82
N VAL A 95 4.12 -5.87 -6.61
CA VAL A 95 4.97 -5.22 -7.62
C VAL A 95 5.13 -6.14 -8.83
N ALA A 96 5.44 -7.42 -8.64
CA ALA A 96 5.57 -8.37 -9.73
C ALA A 96 4.28 -8.47 -10.57
N ASP A 97 3.12 -8.56 -9.91
CA ASP A 97 1.82 -8.66 -10.58
C ASP A 97 1.44 -7.36 -11.32
N MET A 98 1.76 -6.19 -10.77
CA MET A 98 1.44 -4.89 -11.40
C MET A 98 2.34 -4.57 -12.60
N LEU A 99 3.60 -4.99 -12.56
CA LEU A 99 4.53 -4.82 -13.68
C LEU A 99 4.28 -5.83 -14.81
N ALA A 100 3.63 -6.96 -14.50
CA ALA A 100 3.20 -7.90 -15.52
C ALA A 100 2.07 -7.33 -16.40
N PRO A 101 2.05 -7.62 -17.72
CA PRO A 101 1.02 -7.10 -18.62
C PRO A 101 -0.38 -7.72 -18.40
N LEU A 102 -0.48 -8.75 -17.55
CA LEU A 102 -1.66 -9.61 -17.42
C LEU A 102 -2.88 -8.86 -16.85
N GLY A 103 -2.69 -8.10 -15.76
CA GLY A 103 -3.77 -7.40 -15.07
C GLY A 103 -4.49 -6.39 -15.97
N LYS A 104 -3.72 -5.58 -16.70
CA LYS A 104 -4.25 -4.59 -17.66
C LYS A 104 -5.02 -5.25 -18.80
N GLY A 105 -4.48 -6.32 -19.37
CA GLY A 105 -5.15 -7.09 -20.42
C GLY A 105 -6.48 -7.67 -19.93
N ARG A 106 -6.47 -8.23 -18.72
CA ARG A 106 -7.67 -8.82 -18.13
C ARG A 106 -8.74 -7.79 -17.80
N LEU A 107 -8.37 -6.65 -17.22
CA LEU A 107 -9.29 -5.54 -16.97
C LEU A 107 -9.97 -5.07 -18.26
N ASN A 108 -9.21 -4.86 -19.33
CA ASN A 108 -9.76 -4.46 -20.62
C ASN A 108 -10.76 -5.48 -21.17
N ALA A 109 -10.45 -6.78 -21.06
CA ALA A 109 -11.37 -7.83 -21.48
C ALA A 109 -12.67 -7.82 -20.66
N LEU A 110 -12.62 -7.60 -19.35
CA LEU A 110 -13.82 -7.48 -18.52
C LEU A 110 -14.67 -6.27 -18.89
N LEU A 111 -14.05 -5.13 -19.18
CA LEU A 111 -14.77 -3.89 -19.55
C LEU A 111 -15.50 -3.96 -20.90
N MET A 112 -15.28 -5.03 -21.68
CA MET A 112 -15.98 -5.32 -22.93
C MET A 112 -17.14 -6.30 -22.75
N ARG A 113 -17.32 -6.91 -21.58
CA ARG A 113 -18.45 -7.82 -21.31
C ARG A 113 -19.73 -7.02 -21.06
N ASP A 114 -20.85 -7.52 -21.59
CA ASP A 114 -22.15 -6.85 -21.47
C ASP A 114 -22.64 -6.72 -20.03
N ASP A 115 -22.46 -7.76 -19.21
CA ASP A 115 -22.82 -7.77 -17.78
C ASP A 115 -22.05 -6.70 -16.99
N VAL A 116 -20.74 -6.57 -17.24
CA VAL A 116 -19.89 -5.54 -16.65
C VAL A 116 -20.29 -4.15 -17.14
N MET A 117 -20.48 -3.97 -18.45
CA MET A 117 -20.89 -2.68 -19.00
C MET A 117 -22.24 -2.22 -18.42
N GLN A 118 -23.19 -3.13 -18.25
CA GLN A 118 -24.48 -2.83 -17.65
C GLN A 118 -24.34 -2.45 -16.17
N LEU A 119 -23.57 -3.21 -15.39
CA LEU A 119 -23.27 -2.90 -13.99
C LEU A 119 -22.69 -1.49 -13.85
N LEU A 120 -21.64 -1.17 -14.63
CA LEU A 120 -20.94 0.11 -14.52
C LEU A 120 -21.81 1.29 -14.94
N LYS A 121 -22.68 1.11 -15.95
CA LYS A 121 -23.66 2.13 -16.33
C LYS A 121 -24.68 2.40 -15.23
N GLN A 122 -25.13 1.37 -14.52
CA GLN A 122 -26.08 1.51 -13.41
C GLN A 122 -25.43 2.18 -12.18
N SER A 123 -24.12 2.04 -11.99
CA SER A 123 -23.37 2.66 -10.89
C SER A 123 -23.15 4.17 -11.05
N GLY A 124 -23.38 4.73 -12.24
CA GLY A 124 -23.35 6.18 -12.48
C GLY A 124 -22.59 6.58 -13.75
N ASN A 125 -22.81 7.81 -14.19
CA ASN A 125 -22.12 8.38 -15.34
C ASN A 125 -20.61 8.49 -15.06
N GLY A 126 -19.77 8.09 -16.02
CA GLY A 126 -18.31 8.16 -15.90
C GLY A 126 -17.66 6.98 -15.18
N PHE A 127 -18.43 6.05 -14.60
CA PHE A 127 -17.87 4.95 -13.82
C PHE A 127 -17.06 3.97 -14.69
N ARG A 128 -17.50 3.73 -15.93
CA ARG A 128 -16.74 2.93 -16.90
C ARG A 128 -15.40 3.58 -17.25
N GLU A 129 -15.39 4.89 -17.43
CA GLU A 129 -14.20 5.68 -17.73
C GLU A 129 -13.24 5.68 -16.53
N ALA A 130 -13.75 5.72 -15.30
CA ALA A 130 -12.95 5.57 -14.09
C ALA A 130 -12.24 4.21 -14.05
N PHE A 131 -12.94 3.10 -14.33
CA PHE A 131 -12.28 1.79 -14.42
C PHE A 131 -11.24 1.72 -15.53
N LYS A 132 -11.46 2.41 -16.67
CA LYS A 132 -10.54 2.35 -17.81
C LYS A 132 -9.30 3.22 -17.64
N TYR A 133 -9.41 4.37 -16.99
CA TYR A 133 -8.35 5.40 -17.00
C TYR A 133 -7.86 5.81 -15.60
N VAL A 134 -8.66 5.64 -14.55
CA VAL A 134 -8.31 6.01 -13.17
C VAL A 134 -7.78 4.80 -12.43
N LEU A 135 -8.51 3.68 -12.43
CA LEU A 135 -8.11 2.45 -11.73
C LEU A 135 -6.68 1.98 -12.08
N PRO A 136 -6.24 1.94 -13.36
CA PRO A 136 -4.88 1.51 -13.67
C PRO A 136 -3.80 2.41 -13.06
N LYS A 137 -4.09 3.70 -12.84
CA LYS A 137 -3.16 4.61 -12.16
C LYS A 137 -3.14 4.37 -10.65
N LEU A 138 -4.32 4.16 -10.06
CA LEU A 138 -4.45 3.85 -8.63
C LEU A 138 -3.74 2.54 -8.26
N LEU A 139 -3.81 1.52 -9.12
CA LEU A 139 -3.12 0.24 -8.92
C LEU A 139 -1.58 0.37 -8.95
N MET A 140 -1.03 1.44 -9.51
CA MET A 140 0.41 1.71 -9.40
C MET A 140 0.77 2.42 -8.08
N GLY A 141 -0.21 2.94 -7.35
CA GLY A 141 0.00 3.63 -6.07
C GLY A 141 0.85 2.82 -5.08
N PRO A 142 0.51 1.56 -4.78
CA PRO A 142 1.31 0.73 -3.87
C PRO A 142 2.73 0.46 -4.35
N VAL A 143 2.97 0.41 -5.68
CA VAL A 143 4.32 0.26 -6.22
C VAL A 143 5.15 1.49 -5.87
N TYR A 144 4.62 2.69 -6.10
CA TYR A 144 5.32 3.93 -5.74
C TYR A 144 5.49 4.08 -4.23
N HIS A 145 4.46 3.74 -3.44
CA HIS A 145 4.51 3.83 -1.98
C HIS A 145 5.57 2.89 -1.39
N CYS A 146 5.70 1.68 -1.92
CA CYS A 146 6.78 0.75 -1.56
C CYS A 146 8.17 1.37 -1.75
N LEU A 147 8.39 2.02 -2.90
CA LEU A 147 9.66 2.70 -3.17
C LEU A 147 9.91 3.88 -2.23
N GLN A 148 8.85 4.57 -1.80
CA GLN A 148 8.94 5.68 -0.86
C GLN A 148 9.37 5.22 0.54
N TYR A 149 8.97 4.03 1.01
CA TYR A 149 9.41 3.53 2.32
C TYR A 149 10.94 3.47 2.44
N PHE A 150 11.66 3.09 1.38
CA PHE A 150 13.12 3.06 1.39
C PHE A 150 13.75 4.43 1.64
N GLU A 151 13.10 5.50 1.17
CA GLU A 151 13.58 6.86 1.33
C GLU A 151 13.11 7.48 2.65
N ILE A 152 11.89 7.16 3.10
CA ILE A 152 11.35 7.57 4.39
C ILE A 152 12.20 7.01 5.53
N VAL A 153 12.55 5.71 5.51
CA VAL A 153 13.36 5.09 6.56
C VAL A 153 14.74 5.75 6.64
N LYS A 154 15.39 6.04 5.51
CA LYS A 154 16.65 6.79 5.48
C LYS A 154 16.51 8.19 6.06
N ALA A 155 15.43 8.88 5.73
CA ALA A 155 15.16 10.21 6.25
C ALA A 155 14.93 10.16 7.78
N LEU A 156 14.20 9.17 8.29
CA LEU A 156 14.03 8.92 9.72
C LEU A 156 15.38 8.66 10.41
N ILE A 157 16.25 7.83 9.85
CA ILE A 157 17.62 7.58 10.38
C ILE A 157 18.40 8.89 10.50
N SER A 158 18.33 9.74 9.47
CA SER A 158 19.09 10.99 9.42
C SER A 158 18.57 12.09 10.35
N THR A 159 17.31 12.00 10.77
CA THR A 159 16.61 13.05 11.52
C THR A 159 16.32 12.67 12.97
N SER A 160 16.39 11.38 13.32
CA SER A 160 16.16 10.91 14.68
C SER A 160 17.30 11.36 15.62
N PRO A 161 16.99 12.06 16.72
CA PRO A 161 17.98 12.48 17.71
C PRO A 161 18.28 11.39 18.75
N ILE A 162 17.58 10.25 18.70
CA ILE A 162 17.72 9.17 19.68
C ILE A 162 18.53 8.02 19.06
N ASP A 163 19.64 7.65 19.69
CA ASP A 163 20.54 6.61 19.18
C ASP A 163 19.89 5.22 19.14
N GLU A 164 19.04 4.91 20.12
CA GLU A 164 18.26 3.67 20.16
C GLU A 164 17.32 3.55 18.95
N ASP A 165 16.55 4.61 18.68
CA ASP A 165 15.63 4.70 17.54
C ASP A 165 16.38 4.58 16.20
N ARG A 166 17.52 5.28 16.08
CA ARG A 166 18.42 5.16 14.92
C ARG A 166 18.93 3.74 14.73
N GLY A 167 19.24 3.04 15.82
CA GLY A 167 19.67 1.64 15.80
C GLY A 167 18.60 0.73 15.18
N CYS A 168 17.37 0.83 15.68
CA CYS A 168 16.22 0.12 15.13
C CYS A 168 15.99 0.45 13.64
N LEU A 169 15.95 1.72 13.27
CA LEU A 169 15.76 2.14 11.88
C LEU A 169 16.88 1.62 10.95
N THR A 170 18.12 1.60 11.42
CA THR A 170 19.26 1.08 10.64
C THR A 170 19.13 -0.43 10.40
N GLN A 171 18.64 -1.18 11.38
CA GLN A 171 18.35 -2.59 11.23
C GLN A 171 17.22 -2.82 10.21
N ALA A 172 16.13 -2.06 10.33
CA ALA A 172 15.01 -2.11 9.40
C ALA A 172 15.44 -1.76 7.97
N ASP A 173 16.27 -0.73 7.78
CA ASP A 173 16.82 -0.36 6.46
C ASP A 173 17.62 -1.51 5.85
N GLY A 174 18.46 -2.21 6.64
CA GLY A 174 19.21 -3.37 6.14
C GLY A 174 18.32 -4.47 5.55
N LEU A 175 17.21 -4.79 6.21
CA LEU A 175 16.23 -5.77 5.73
C LEU A 175 15.43 -5.23 4.52
N LEU A 176 15.08 -3.95 4.53
CA LEU A 176 14.41 -3.29 3.42
C LEU A 176 15.28 -3.20 2.17
N GLN A 177 16.60 -3.02 2.30
CA GLN A 177 17.51 -3.08 1.14
C GLN A 177 17.53 -4.48 0.52
N ALA A 178 17.41 -5.54 1.31
CA ALA A 178 17.27 -6.90 0.78
C ALA A 178 15.95 -7.07 0.00
N LEU A 179 14.86 -6.48 0.48
CA LEU A 179 13.60 -6.40 -0.25
C LEU A 179 13.76 -5.63 -1.56
N ARG A 180 14.35 -4.43 -1.53
CA ARG A 180 14.59 -3.59 -2.69
C ARG A 180 15.32 -4.35 -3.80
N ALA A 181 16.36 -5.11 -3.44
CA ALA A 181 17.11 -5.93 -4.40
C ALA A 181 16.28 -7.05 -5.06
N ARG A 182 15.15 -7.47 -4.47
CA ARG A 182 14.22 -8.44 -5.06
C ARG A 182 13.17 -7.78 -5.96
N LEU A 183 12.97 -6.47 -5.83
CA LEU A 183 12.02 -5.70 -6.64
C LEU A 183 12.64 -5.17 -7.95
N GLU A 184 13.98 -5.11 -8.03
CA GLU A 184 14.78 -4.74 -9.21
C GLU A 184 15.00 -5.92 -10.17
#